data_AF-A0A7X1A6G2-F1
#
_entry.id   AF-A0A7X1A6G2-F1
#
_cell.length_a   1.000
_cell.length_b   1.000
_cell.length_c   1.000
_cell.angle_alpha   90.00
_cell.angle_beta   90.00
_cell.angle_gamma   90.00
#
_symmetry.space_group_name_H-M   'P 1'
#
loop_
_entity.id
_entity.type
_entity.pdbx_description
1 polymer ?
#
loop_
_entity_poly.entity_id
_entity_poly.type
_entity_poly.pdbx_seq_one_letter_code
_entity_poly.pdbx_strand_id
1 'polypeptide(L)'
;MNRYDKILIGIYSPELKCFADEGDILFSPQKGDTTKKLFRPREGTSYFVSLTKARKPNAIGIVKRINGGITAEELAKLNCLSLENNNSPEDLERYEQYLKRINTFSENQPVSLYLQDTFGSKEKTPVIRKAIVRGYDELDLDTLFQPHYELSVSDYLI
;
A
#
# COMPACT_ATOMS: atom_id res chain seq x y z
N MET A 1 -1.92 -22.25 1.55
CA MET A 1 -1.77 -20.81 1.26
C MET A 1 -1.44 -20.11 2.56
N ASN A 2 -0.41 -19.26 2.60
CA ASN A 2 -0.05 -18.59 3.84
C ASN A 2 -1.08 -17.51 4.16
N ARG A 3 -1.29 -17.29 5.45
CA ARG A 3 -2.14 -16.22 5.96
C ARG A 3 -1.27 -15.24 6.72
N TYR A 4 -1.46 -13.97 6.43
CA TYR A 4 -0.60 -12.89 6.88
C TYR A 4 -1.37 -11.99 7.85
N ASP A 5 -0.77 -11.68 8.99
CA ASP A 5 -1.43 -10.94 10.07
C ASP A 5 -1.31 -9.42 9.91
N LYS A 6 -0.53 -8.95 8.93
CA LYS A 6 -0.34 -7.52 8.64
C LYS A 6 -0.64 -7.15 7.19
N ILE A 7 -1.17 -5.95 7.03
CA ILE A 7 -1.46 -5.29 5.76
C ILE A 7 -0.87 -3.88 5.76
N LEU A 8 -0.83 -3.27 4.58
CA LEU A 8 -0.50 -1.86 4.43
C LEU A 8 -1.79 -1.08 4.27
N ILE A 9 -1.98 -0.04 5.08
CA ILE A 9 -3.17 0.80 5.04
C ILE A 9 -2.85 2.25 4.65
N GLY A 10 -3.87 2.89 4.11
CA GLY A 10 -3.91 4.30 3.78
C GLY A 10 -4.00 5.17 5.03
N ILE A 11 -3.39 6.34 4.90
CA ILE A 11 -3.63 7.50 5.74
C ILE A 11 -4.06 8.65 4.84
N TYR A 12 -4.83 9.58 5.38
CA TYR A 12 -5.19 10.81 4.67
C TYR A 12 -4.30 11.96 5.17
N SER A 13 -3.37 12.40 4.33
CA SER A 13 -2.52 13.55 4.60
C SER A 13 -2.01 14.12 3.27
N PRO A 14 -2.67 15.17 2.72
CA PRO A 14 -2.25 15.80 1.47
C PRO A 14 -0.81 16.31 1.49
N GLU A 15 -0.32 16.76 2.64
CA GLU A 15 1.05 17.22 2.87
C GLU A 15 2.08 16.10 2.62
N LEU A 16 1.75 14.88 3.04
CA LEU A 16 2.54 13.68 2.76
C LEU A 16 2.21 13.06 1.40
N LYS A 17 1.39 13.71 0.57
CA LYS A 17 0.85 13.17 -0.69
C LYS A 17 0.12 11.83 -0.48
N CYS A 18 -0.70 11.75 0.57
CA CYS A 18 -1.49 10.58 0.88
C CYS A 18 -2.97 10.95 0.82
N PHE A 19 -3.72 10.31 -0.07
CA PHE A 19 -5.08 10.69 -0.43
C PHE A 19 -6.12 9.58 -0.21
N ALA A 20 -5.68 8.34 0.04
CA ALA A 20 -6.54 7.25 0.45
C ALA A 20 -7.22 7.56 1.79
N ASP A 21 -8.40 6.98 2.00
CA ASP A 21 -9.11 7.12 3.26
C ASP A 21 -8.39 6.27 4.33
N GLU A 22 -8.53 6.64 5.60
CA GLU A 22 -7.90 5.89 6.69
C GLU A 22 -8.43 4.45 6.73
N GLY A 23 -7.50 3.49 6.75
CA GLY A 23 -7.84 2.07 6.79
C GLY A 23 -8.07 1.42 5.43
N ASP A 24 -8.07 2.19 4.33
CA ASP A 24 -8.06 1.62 2.99
C ASP A 24 -6.84 0.72 2.80
N ILE A 25 -7.04 -0.52 2.35
CA ILE A 25 -5.92 -1.41 2.03
C ILE A 25 -5.17 -0.86 0.82
N LEU A 26 -3.85 -0.75 0.95
CA LEU A 26 -2.97 -0.28 -0.11
C LEU A 26 -2.26 -1.44 -0.81
N PHE A 27 -2.00 -1.26 -2.11
CA PHE A 27 -1.19 -2.17 -2.92
C PHE A 27 -0.26 -1.41 -3.87
N SER A 28 0.70 -2.13 -4.46
CA SER A 28 1.55 -1.59 -5.51
C SER A 28 0.74 -1.24 -6.77
N PRO A 29 1.13 -0.21 -7.53
CA PRO A 29 0.38 0.22 -8.70
C PRO A 29 0.43 -0.85 -9.79
N GLN A 30 -0.65 -0.93 -10.55
CA GLN A 30 -0.86 -1.85 -11.66
C GLN A 30 -1.01 -1.07 -12.97
N LYS A 31 -0.97 -1.79 -14.09
CA LYS A 31 -1.09 -1.19 -15.42
C LYS A 31 -2.46 -0.50 -15.53
N GLY A 32 -2.46 0.78 -15.85
CA GLY A 32 -3.68 1.59 -15.94
C GLY A 32 -3.96 2.44 -14.70
N ASP A 33 -3.28 2.20 -13.57
CA ASP A 33 -3.29 3.15 -12.47
C ASP A 33 -2.58 4.43 -12.91
N THR A 34 -3.28 5.56 -12.77
CA THR A 34 -2.71 6.86 -13.08
C THR A 34 -2.71 7.72 -11.84
N THR A 35 -1.58 8.36 -11.60
CA THR A 35 -1.52 9.54 -10.75
C THR A 35 -2.21 10.65 -11.55
N LYS A 36 -3.53 10.80 -11.43
CA LYS A 36 -4.23 12.01 -11.91
C LYS A 36 -3.36 13.20 -11.51
N LYS A 37 -3.12 14.17 -12.41
CA LYS A 37 -2.07 15.24 -12.39
C LYS A 37 -1.73 15.92 -11.04
N LEU A 38 -2.54 15.72 -10.00
CA LEU A 38 -2.37 16.11 -8.60
C LEU A 38 -1.21 15.42 -7.87
N PHE A 39 -0.85 14.18 -8.24
CA PHE A 39 0.18 13.42 -7.55
C PHE A 39 1.43 13.27 -8.42
N ARG A 40 2.57 13.80 -7.97
CA ARG A 40 3.90 13.47 -8.49
C ARG A 40 4.75 12.91 -7.35
N PRO A 41 5.19 11.63 -7.42
CA PRO A 41 6.13 11.10 -6.45
C PRO A 41 7.39 11.97 -6.40
N ARG A 42 8.11 11.93 -5.27
CA ARG A 42 9.48 12.47 -5.22
C ARG A 42 10.37 11.66 -6.17
N GLU A 43 11.45 12.25 -6.66
CA GLU A 43 12.40 11.53 -7.51
C GLU A 43 12.90 10.25 -6.80
N GLY A 44 12.98 9.15 -7.54
CA GLY A 44 13.38 7.84 -7.00
C GLY A 44 12.31 7.15 -6.14
N THR A 45 11.10 7.70 -6.05
CA THR A 45 9.96 7.06 -5.37
C THR A 45 8.82 6.78 -6.35
N SER A 46 7.98 5.82 -5.97
CA SER A 46 6.70 5.53 -6.58
C SER A 46 5.62 5.75 -5.51
N TYR A 47 4.45 5.14 -5.68
CA TYR A 47 3.29 5.30 -4.83
C TYR A 47 2.55 3.99 -4.68
N PHE A 48 1.77 3.87 -3.62
CA PHE A 48 0.77 2.85 -3.45
C PHE A 48 -0.59 3.38 -3.91
N VAL A 49 -1.53 2.47 -4.11
CA VAL A 49 -2.91 2.77 -4.52
C VAL A 49 -3.87 2.02 -3.62
N SER A 50 -4.98 2.66 -3.22
CA SER A 50 -6.01 1.97 -2.45
C SER A 50 -6.73 0.93 -3.30
N LEU A 51 -7.12 -0.18 -2.65
CA LEU A 51 -7.94 -1.24 -3.23
C LEU A 51 -9.44 -0.89 -3.19
N THR A 52 -9.78 0.40 -3.16
CA THR A 52 -11.14 0.89 -3.37
C THR A 52 -11.34 1.30 -4.82
N LYS A 53 -12.60 1.42 -5.25
CA LYS A 53 -12.93 1.86 -6.63
C LYS A 53 -12.27 3.18 -7.03
N ALA A 54 -12.01 4.05 -6.06
CA ALA A 54 -11.40 5.36 -6.30
C ALA A 54 -9.90 5.27 -6.64
N ARG A 55 -9.22 4.16 -6.31
CA ARG A 55 -7.79 3.91 -6.59
C ARG A 55 -6.89 5.07 -6.13
N LYS A 56 -7.16 5.62 -4.94
CA LYS A 56 -6.51 6.84 -4.47
C LYS A 56 -5.02 6.58 -4.19
N PRO A 57 -4.10 7.46 -4.64
CA PRO A 57 -2.66 7.24 -4.48
C PRO A 57 -2.15 7.70 -3.12
N ASN A 58 -1.19 6.95 -2.57
CA ASN A 58 -0.47 7.27 -1.33
C ASN A 58 1.04 7.13 -1.51
N ALA A 59 1.82 8.15 -1.13
CA ALA A 59 3.28 8.04 -1.08
C ALA A 59 3.79 7.17 0.10
N ILE A 60 3.02 7.14 1.18
CA ILE A 60 3.32 6.40 2.42
C ILE A 60 2.11 5.56 2.79
N GLY A 61 2.35 4.32 3.20
CA GLY A 61 1.38 3.47 3.87
C GLY A 61 1.87 3.09 5.26
N ILE A 62 0.93 2.77 6.15
CA ILE A 62 1.23 2.32 7.52
C ILE A 62 0.97 0.83 7.62
N VAL A 63 1.91 0.10 8.21
CA VAL A 63 1.72 -1.34 8.45
C VAL A 63 0.81 -1.53 9.65
N LYS A 64 -0.28 -2.27 9.46
CA LYS A 64 -1.25 -2.57 10.54
C LYS A 64 -1.54 -4.05 10.62
N ARG A 65 -1.79 -4.51 11.85
CA ARG A 65 -2.34 -5.83 12.07
C ARG A 65 -3.79 -5.87 11.60
N ILE A 66 -4.21 -7.04 11.10
CA ILE A 66 -5.59 -7.30 10.72
C ILE A 66 -6.05 -8.62 11.36
N ASN A 67 -7.12 -8.54 12.14
CA ASN A 67 -7.76 -9.67 12.77
C ASN A 67 -8.28 -10.64 11.70
N GLY A 68 -8.11 -11.93 11.96
CA GLY A 68 -8.43 -12.99 11.01
C GLY A 68 -7.36 -13.27 9.96
N GLY A 69 -6.46 -12.31 9.68
CA GLY A 69 -5.36 -12.42 8.73
C GLY A 69 -5.82 -12.58 7.27
N ILE A 70 -5.01 -12.09 6.32
CA ILE A 70 -5.36 -12.09 4.89
C ILE A 70 -4.44 -13.01 4.09
N THR A 71 -5.00 -13.64 3.06
CA THR A 71 -4.29 -14.46 2.08
C THR A 71 -4.07 -13.67 0.78
N ALA A 72 -3.13 -14.13 -0.05
CA ALA A 72 -2.91 -13.56 -1.38
C ALA A 72 -4.18 -13.59 -2.27
N GLU A 73 -4.99 -14.64 -2.16
CA GLU A 73 -6.24 -14.78 -2.91
C GLU A 73 -7.31 -13.78 -2.45
N GLU A 74 -7.49 -13.60 -1.14
CA GLU A 74 -8.41 -12.60 -0.58
C GLU A 74 -7.99 -11.19 -0.98
N LEU A 75 -6.69 -10.88 -0.94
CA LEU A 75 -6.16 -9.59 -1.40
C LEU A 75 -6.38 -9.37 -2.90
N ALA A 76 -6.19 -10.41 -3.71
CA ALA A 76 -6.43 -10.36 -5.15
C ALA A 76 -7.91 -10.11 -5.47
N LYS A 77 -8.83 -10.77 -4.75
CA LYS A 77 -10.28 -10.54 -4.88
C LYS A 77 -10.65 -9.08 -4.62
N LEU A 78 -10.13 -8.48 -3.54
CA LEU A 78 -10.33 -7.07 -3.24
C LEU A 78 -9.85 -6.16 -4.38
N ASN A 79 -8.68 -6.45 -4.94
CA ASN A 79 -8.17 -5.67 -6.07
C ASN A 79 -9.03 -5.84 -7.34
N CYS A 80 -9.51 -7.04 -7.67
CA CYS A 80 -10.44 -7.25 -8.79
C CYS A 80 -11.73 -6.44 -8.63
N LEU A 81 -12.33 -6.46 -7.43
CA LEU A 81 -13.53 -5.66 -7.12
C LEU A 81 -13.28 -4.16 -7.32
N SER A 82 -12.06 -3.69 -7.08
CA SER A 82 -11.68 -2.28 -7.22
C SER A 82 -11.53 -1.80 -8.67
N LEU A 83 -11.25 -2.70 -9.63
CA LEU A 83 -10.88 -2.32 -11.01
C LEU A 83 -12.04 -2.23 -12.00
N GLU A 84 -13.28 -2.50 -11.56
CA GLU A 84 -14.52 -2.53 -12.38
C GLU A 84 -14.45 -3.35 -13.68
N ASN A 85 -13.44 -4.22 -13.81
CA ASN A 85 -13.24 -5.10 -14.97
C ASN A 85 -12.72 -6.45 -14.46
N ASN A 86 -13.16 -7.54 -15.11
CA ASN A 86 -12.78 -8.93 -14.83
C ASN A 86 -11.30 -9.24 -15.18
N ASN A 87 -10.37 -8.39 -14.76
CA ASN A 87 -8.95 -8.70 -14.85
C ASN A 87 -8.66 -9.85 -13.89
N SER A 88 -8.11 -10.94 -14.45
CA SER A 88 -7.82 -12.17 -13.73
C SER A 88 -6.73 -11.94 -12.67
N PRO A 89 -6.76 -12.69 -11.55
CA PRO A 89 -5.64 -12.77 -10.61
C PRO A 89 -4.48 -13.57 -11.25
N GLU A 90 -3.90 -13.03 -12.31
CA GLU A 90 -2.87 -13.68 -13.12
C GLU A 90 -1.53 -13.84 -12.38
N ASP A 91 -1.38 -13.20 -11.23
CA ASP A 91 -0.14 -13.23 -10.46
C ASP A 91 -0.40 -13.26 -8.95
N LEU A 92 -0.99 -14.36 -8.45
CA LEU A 92 -1.13 -14.62 -7.01
C LEU A 92 0.23 -14.56 -6.29
N GLU A 93 1.31 -14.93 -6.98
CA GLU A 93 2.66 -14.84 -6.45
C GLU A 93 3.04 -13.39 -6.12
N ARG A 94 2.67 -12.41 -6.96
CA ARG A 94 2.88 -10.99 -6.66
C ARG A 94 2.18 -10.54 -5.37
N TYR A 95 0.94 -10.97 -5.13
CA TYR A 95 0.22 -10.65 -3.89
C TYR A 95 0.86 -11.35 -2.68
N GLU A 96 1.29 -12.60 -2.84
CA GLU A 96 1.99 -13.37 -1.81
C GLU A 96 3.33 -12.72 -1.43
N GLN A 97 4.16 -12.36 -2.43
CA GLN A 97 5.44 -11.68 -2.22
C GLN A 97 5.24 -10.30 -1.57
N TYR A 98 4.19 -9.57 -1.97
CA TYR A 98 3.81 -8.31 -1.35
C TYR A 98 3.48 -8.50 0.14
N LEU A 99 2.55 -9.40 0.47
CA LEU A 99 2.15 -9.67 1.85
C LEU A 99 3.33 -10.15 2.69
N LYS A 100 4.12 -11.09 2.16
CA LYS A 100 5.36 -11.54 2.79
C LYS A 100 6.29 -10.39 3.12
N ARG A 101 6.47 -9.44 2.19
CA ARG A 101 7.29 -8.26 2.41
C ARG A 101 6.70 -7.33 3.48
N ILE A 102 5.40 -7.02 3.42
CA ILE A 102 4.72 -6.20 4.44
C ILE A 102 4.88 -6.80 5.84
N ASN A 103 4.80 -8.13 5.94
CA ASN A 103 4.86 -8.83 7.22
C ASN A 103 6.27 -8.87 7.83
N THR A 104 7.31 -8.42 7.12
CA THR A 104 8.65 -8.20 7.69
C THR A 104 8.78 -6.92 8.50
N PHE A 105 7.84 -5.98 8.37
CA PHE A 105 7.85 -4.71 9.11
C PHE A 105 7.08 -4.82 10.42
N SER A 106 7.43 -3.97 11.40
CA SER A 106 6.67 -3.84 12.64
C SER A 106 5.33 -3.16 12.38
N GLU A 107 4.37 -3.39 13.26
CA GLU A 107 3.13 -2.62 13.29
C GLU A 107 3.41 -1.12 13.49
N ASN A 108 2.56 -0.27 12.92
CA ASN A 108 2.67 1.18 12.85
C ASN A 108 3.92 1.71 12.10
N GLN A 109 4.67 0.83 11.43
CA GLN A 109 5.84 1.26 10.65
C GLN A 109 5.36 1.97 9.38
N PRO A 110 5.77 3.23 9.13
CA PRO A 110 5.56 3.87 7.84
C PRO A 110 6.49 3.29 6.78
N VAL A 111 5.94 3.07 5.60
CA VAL A 111 6.57 2.37 4.47
C VAL A 111 6.28 3.11 3.17
N SER A 112 7.27 3.16 2.28
CA SER A 112 7.18 3.78 0.95
C SER A 112 7.66 2.83 -0.15
N LEU A 113 7.25 3.13 -1.38
CA LEU A 113 7.67 2.41 -2.57
C LEU A 113 8.82 3.18 -3.25
N TYR A 114 10.02 2.60 -3.27
CA TYR A 114 11.21 3.21 -3.88
C TYR A 114 11.50 2.57 -5.23
N LEU A 115 12.01 3.37 -6.18
CA LEU A 115 12.46 2.87 -7.48
C LEU A 115 13.96 2.57 -7.40
N GLN A 116 14.33 1.30 -7.46
CA GLN A 116 15.71 0.85 -7.37
C GLN A 116 16.19 0.32 -8.73
N ASP A 117 17.42 0.66 -9.10
CA ASP A 117 18.04 0.13 -10.31
C ASP A 117 18.23 -1.38 -10.19
N THR A 118 17.87 -2.08 -11.25
CA THR A 118 18.13 -3.52 -11.36
C THR A 118 19.55 -3.71 -11.84
N PHE A 119 20.34 -4.56 -11.19
CA PHE A 119 21.76 -4.73 -11.51
C PHE A 119 21.94 -5.10 -13.00
N GLY A 120 22.64 -4.25 -13.75
CA GLY A 120 22.87 -4.43 -15.19
C GLY A 120 21.76 -3.94 -16.13
N SER A 121 20.72 -3.28 -15.63
CA SER A 121 19.63 -2.70 -16.44
C SER A 121 19.37 -1.23 -16.10
N LYS A 122 18.88 -0.46 -17.08
CA LYS A 122 18.34 0.89 -16.85
C LYS A 122 16.91 0.86 -16.29
N GLU A 123 16.31 -0.33 -16.17
CA GLU A 123 14.98 -0.49 -15.62
C GLU A 123 15.00 -0.38 -14.09
N LYS A 124 14.07 0.42 -13.57
CA LYS A 124 13.86 0.60 -12.14
C LYS A 124 12.72 -0.28 -11.67
N THR A 125 12.97 -1.05 -10.61
CA THR A 125 11.96 -1.90 -9.97
C THR A 125 11.43 -1.23 -8.69
N PRO A 126 10.12 -1.33 -8.42
CA PRO A 126 9.54 -0.82 -7.19
C PRO A 126 9.86 -1.75 -6.01
N VAL A 127 10.47 -1.19 -4.96
CA VAL A 127 10.89 -1.91 -3.75
C VAL A 127 10.28 -1.25 -2.51
N ILE A 128 9.63 -2.05 -1.69
CA ILE A 128 8.99 -1.62 -0.44
C ILE A 128 10.05 -1.50 0.65
N ARG A 129 10.20 -0.31 1.26
CA ARG A 129 11.13 -0.04 2.36
C ARG A 129 10.51 0.90 3.39
N LYS A 130 11.11 0.97 4.59
CA LYS A 130 10.74 1.98 5.60
C LYS A 130 10.75 3.37 4.97
N ALA A 131 9.69 4.14 5.21
CA ALA A 131 9.58 5.49 4.66
C ALA A 131 10.61 6.41 5.32
N ILE A 132 11.26 7.24 4.52
CA ILE A 132 12.10 8.34 5.01
C ILE A 132 11.22 9.58 5.10
N VAL A 133 10.81 9.91 6.31
CA VAL A 133 9.96 11.08 6.61
C VAL A 133 10.86 12.14 7.23
N ARG A 134 11.31 13.10 6.41
CA ARG A 134 12.14 14.25 6.81
C ARG A 134 11.58 15.52 6.20
N GLY A 135 11.66 16.63 6.94
CA GLY A 135 11.17 17.94 6.51
C GLY A 135 9.66 18.10 6.64
N TYR A 136 9.07 17.45 7.65
CA TYR A 136 7.65 17.54 8.01
C TYR A 136 7.51 17.85 9.50
N ASP A 137 8.34 18.76 9.99
CA ASP A 137 8.51 19.02 11.43
C ASP A 137 7.26 19.65 12.06
N GLU A 138 6.37 20.19 11.24
CA GLU A 138 5.08 20.77 11.64
C GLU A 138 3.94 19.72 11.72
N LEU A 139 4.18 18.50 11.23
CA LEU A 139 3.20 17.40 11.29
C LEU A 139 3.38 16.56 12.55
N ASP A 140 2.28 16.25 13.22
CA ASP A 140 2.24 15.23 14.27
C ASP A 140 2.26 13.83 13.64
N LEU A 141 3.47 13.39 13.28
CA LEU A 141 3.71 12.10 12.65
C LEU A 141 3.39 10.93 13.58
N ASP A 142 3.53 11.10 14.89
CA ASP A 142 3.24 10.03 15.86
C ASP A 142 1.75 9.73 15.88
N THR A 143 0.90 10.76 15.90
CA THR A 143 -0.55 10.59 15.78
C THR A 143 -0.94 10.05 14.40
N LEU A 144 -0.39 10.60 13.32
CA LEU A 144 -0.72 10.18 11.95
C LEU A 144 -0.34 8.71 11.66
N PHE A 145 0.74 8.21 12.25
CA PHE A 145 1.23 6.84 11.99
C PHE A 145 0.76 5.82 13.01
N GLN A 146 -0.03 6.23 14.01
CA GLN A 146 -0.62 5.35 15.01
C GLN A 146 -2.16 5.37 14.97
N PRO A 147 -2.80 4.91 13.87
CA PRO A 147 -4.25 4.84 13.84
C PRO A 147 -4.80 3.96 14.97
N HIS A 148 -5.79 4.48 15.72
CA HIS A 148 -6.35 3.85 16.91
C HIS A 148 -7.64 3.07 16.61
N TYR A 149 -7.60 2.18 15.62
CA TYR A 149 -8.72 1.29 15.30
C TYR A 149 -8.23 -0.13 15.00
N GLU A 150 -9.10 -1.10 15.27
CA GLU A 150 -8.89 -2.49 14.90
C GLU A 150 -9.42 -2.74 13.49
N LEU A 151 -8.74 -3.60 12.74
CA LEU A 151 -9.14 -4.02 11.41
C LEU A 151 -9.48 -5.49 11.44
N SER A 152 -10.58 -5.89 10.79
CA SER A 152 -10.89 -7.29 10.54
C SER A 152 -10.99 -7.56 9.05
N VAL A 153 -10.50 -8.72 8.60
CA VAL A 153 -10.66 -9.14 7.19
C VAL A 153 -12.14 -9.20 6.77
N SER A 154 -13.03 -9.52 7.70
CA SER A 154 -14.48 -9.52 7.46
C SER A 154 -15.02 -8.18 6.98
N ASP A 155 -14.37 -7.07 7.36
CA ASP A 155 -14.85 -5.71 7.05
C ASP A 155 -14.66 -5.38 5.56
N TYR A 156 -13.81 -6.15 4.86
CA TYR A 156 -13.44 -5.93 3.48
C TYR A 156 -14.08 -6.93 2.50
N LEU A 157 -14.47 -8.12 2.96
CA LEU A 157 -14.92 -9.23 2.09
C LEU A 157 -16.46 -9.32 1.95
N ILE A 158 -17.16 -8.19 1.97
CA ILE A 158 -18.64 -8.10 1.92
C ILE A 158 -19.18 -8.36 0.51
#